data_AF-A0AAF0RQZ3-F1
#
_entry.id   AF-A0AAF0RQZ3-F1
#
_cell.length_a   1.000
_cell.length_b   1.000
_cell.length_c   1.000
_cell.angle_alpha   90.00
_cell.angle_beta   90.00
_cell.angle_gamma   90.00
#
_symmetry.space_group_name_H-M   'P 1'
#
loop_
_entity.id
_entity.type
_entity.pdbx_description
1 polymer ?
#
loop_
_entity_poly.entity_id
_entity_poly.type
_entity_poly.pdbx_seq_one_letter_code
_entity_poly.pdbx_strand_id
1 'polypeptide(L)'
;MSTDRSVLLSVRPEFADALLAGTKTAEVRRRFPAIAVGTTLYVYASSPSKQVIGTLRTSAVHRVPRQTVWDRFKRMIGIDRRYLDAYLHGVEHAAIIEVDTPSTWTRPVSLAELRAHVAVEPPQSYRYLNISQAAQLESVRASTVALVSA
;
A
#
# COMPACT_ATOMS: atom_id res chain seq x y z
N MET A 1 -14.14 -15.24 -2.26
CA MET A 1 -12.92 -14.47 -2.56
C MET A 1 -11.77 -15.14 -1.82
N SER A 2 -10.72 -15.59 -2.51
CA SER A 2 -9.60 -16.29 -1.85
C SER A 2 -8.87 -15.32 -0.91
N THR A 3 -8.78 -15.72 0.34
CA THR A 3 -8.11 -15.03 1.47
C THR A 3 -6.59 -15.13 1.41
N ASP A 4 -6.04 -15.85 0.43
CA ASP A 4 -4.63 -16.26 0.41
C ASP A 4 -3.73 -15.34 -0.42
N ARG A 5 -4.26 -14.20 -0.87
CA ARG A 5 -3.51 -13.25 -1.70
C ARG A 5 -3.26 -11.96 -0.95
N SER A 6 -1.98 -11.63 -0.81
CA SER A 6 -1.55 -10.31 -0.36
C SER A 6 -1.51 -9.33 -1.54
N VAL A 7 -1.43 -8.03 -1.26
CA VAL A 7 -1.34 -6.99 -2.28
C VAL A 7 -0.06 -6.20 -2.11
N LEU A 8 0.68 -6.01 -3.20
CA LEU A 8 1.72 -4.98 -3.29
C LEU A 8 1.05 -3.68 -3.76
N LEU A 9 0.98 -2.68 -2.88
CA LEU A 9 0.34 -1.38 -3.12
C LEU A 9 1.41 -0.33 -3.37
N SER A 10 1.38 0.32 -4.54
CA SER A 10 2.33 1.38 -4.90
C SER A 10 1.81 2.74 -4.52
N VAL A 11 2.47 3.41 -3.58
CA VAL A 11 2.04 4.68 -2.97
C VAL A 11 3.15 5.72 -3.18
N ARG A 12 2.79 7.01 -3.31
CA ARG A 12 3.80 8.09 -3.29
C ARG A 12 4.49 8.12 -1.92
N PRO A 13 5.81 8.36 -1.84
CA PRO A 13 6.56 8.24 -0.58
C PRO A 13 5.92 8.95 0.61
N GLU A 14 5.52 10.21 0.47
CA GLU A 14 4.94 11.00 1.55
C GLU A 14 3.62 10.40 2.11
N PHE A 15 2.84 9.74 1.26
CA PHE A 15 1.61 9.07 1.67
C PHE A 15 1.86 7.67 2.22
N ALA A 16 2.90 7.00 1.71
CA ALA A 16 3.34 5.71 2.22
C ALA A 16 3.81 5.84 3.67
N ASP A 17 4.63 6.85 3.94
CA ASP A 17 5.11 7.18 5.29
C ASP A 17 3.95 7.60 6.20
N ALA A 18 3.01 8.42 5.71
CA ALA A 18 1.84 8.82 6.49
C ALA A 18 0.93 7.63 6.87
N LEU A 19 0.76 6.66 5.97
CA LEU A 19 0.01 5.42 6.24
C LEU A 19 0.70 4.59 7.32
N LEU A 20 2.02 4.43 7.23
CA LEU A 20 2.81 3.66 8.20
C LEU A 20 2.99 4.38 9.53
N ALA A 21 2.92 5.71 9.56
CA ALA A 21 2.86 6.51 10.78
C ALA A 21 1.46 6.52 11.42
N GLY A 22 0.43 5.98 10.74
CA GLY A 22 -0.95 5.98 11.22
C GLY A 22 -1.65 7.34 11.17
N THR A 23 -0.99 8.39 10.65
CA THR A 23 -1.58 9.73 10.47
C THR A 23 -2.54 9.79 9.29
N LYS A 24 -2.39 8.86 8.34
CA LYS A 24 -3.32 8.60 7.24
C LYS A 24 -3.83 7.17 7.39
N THR A 25 -5.14 6.98 7.45
CA THR A 25 -5.76 5.66 7.70
C THR A 25 -6.63 5.19 6.55
N ALA A 26 -6.67 5.94 5.44
CA ALA A 26 -7.33 5.53 4.23
C ALA A 26 -6.55 5.93 2.97
N GLU A 27 -6.44 5.01 2.01
CA GLU A 27 -5.86 5.26 0.70
C GLU A 27 -6.94 5.46 -0.36
N VAL A 28 -6.79 6.50 -1.19
CA VAL A 28 -7.74 6.85 -2.25
C VAL A 28 -7.21 6.32 -3.58
N ARG A 29 -8.05 5.61 -4.33
CA ARG A 29 -7.73 5.13 -5.68
C ARG A 29 -8.86 5.42 -6.65
N ARG A 30 -8.52 5.83 -7.87
CA ARG A 30 -9.50 5.97 -8.97
C ARG A 30 -10.14 4.63 -9.34
N ARG A 31 -9.38 3.53 -9.23
CA ARG A 31 -9.82 2.16 -9.43
C ARG A 31 -9.05 1.23 -8.49
N PHE A 32 -9.75 0.33 -7.83
CA PHE A 32 -9.16 -0.70 -6.97
C PHE A 32 -10.13 -1.89 -6.89
N PRO A 33 -9.62 -3.13 -6.83
CA PRO A 33 -10.47 -4.31 -6.73
C PRO A 33 -11.10 -4.38 -5.35
N ALA A 34 -12.21 -5.11 -5.26
CA ALA A 34 -12.65 -5.59 -3.97
C ALA A 34 -11.63 -6.61 -3.44
N ILE A 35 -11.14 -6.39 -2.23
CA ILE A 35 -10.29 -7.33 -1.49
C ILE A 35 -10.89 -7.54 -0.10
N ALA A 36 -10.61 -8.69 0.49
CA ALA A 36 -11.19 -9.05 1.79
C ALA A 36 -10.65 -8.14 2.90
N VAL A 37 -11.46 -7.95 3.95
CA VAL A 37 -10.97 -7.40 5.23
C VAL A 37 -9.87 -8.32 5.79
N GLY A 38 -8.83 -7.74 6.37
CA GLY A 38 -7.67 -8.45 6.89
C GLY A 38 -6.59 -8.78 5.84
N THR A 39 -6.76 -8.37 4.58
CA THR A 39 -5.75 -8.57 3.53
C THR A 39 -4.47 -7.80 3.87
N THR A 40 -3.31 -8.46 3.79
CA THR A 40 -2.00 -7.79 3.92
C THR A 40 -1.74 -6.91 2.71
N LEU A 41 -1.44 -5.63 2.97
CA LEU A 41 -0.91 -4.71 1.97
C LEU A 41 0.57 -4.48 2.24
N TYR A 42 1.43 -4.89 1.31
CA TYR A 42 2.84 -4.50 1.27
C TYR A 42 2.95 -3.11 0.63
N VAL A 43 3.49 -2.15 1.37
CA VAL A 43 3.55 -0.75 0.94
C VAL A 43 4.84 -0.50 0.17
N TYR A 44 4.73 -0.45 -1.16
CA TYR A 44 5.81 0.00 -2.03
C TYR A 44 5.77 1.52 -2.16
N ALA A 45 6.74 2.19 -1.54
CA ALA A 45 7.00 3.61 -1.78
C ALA A 45 7.63 3.76 -3.17
N SER A 46 6.91 4.45 -4.05
CA SER A 46 7.33 4.72 -5.43
C SER A 46 8.50 5.72 -5.50
N SER A 47 8.80 6.26 -6.68
CA SER A 47 9.92 7.20 -6.85
C SER A 47 9.77 8.45 -5.94
N PRO A 48 10.87 8.96 -5.38
CA PRO A 48 12.26 8.51 -5.55
C PRO A 48 12.68 7.30 -4.70
N SER A 49 11.92 6.92 -3.65
CA SER A 49 12.31 5.88 -2.69
C SER A 49 12.48 4.48 -3.30
N LYS A 50 11.54 4.06 -4.16
CA LYS A 50 11.57 2.78 -4.90
C LYS A 50 11.85 1.54 -4.04
N GLN A 51 11.08 1.34 -2.98
CA GLN A 51 11.28 0.25 -2.02
C GLN A 51 9.99 -0.12 -1.28
N VAL A 52 9.89 -1.35 -0.79
CA VAL A 52 8.85 -1.77 0.16
C VAL A 52 9.29 -1.40 1.56
N ILE A 53 8.48 -0.61 2.25
CA ILE A 53 8.86 0.03 3.52
C ILE A 53 8.04 -0.46 4.72
N GLY A 54 7.03 -1.29 4.49
CA GLY A 54 6.15 -1.74 5.56
C GLY A 54 4.94 -2.53 5.08
N THR A 55 4.12 -2.89 6.05
CA THR A 55 2.82 -3.53 5.81
C THR A 55 1.70 -2.83 6.54
N LEU A 56 0.49 -3.03 6.01
CA LEU A 56 -0.79 -2.61 6.57
C LEU A 56 -1.78 -3.79 6.47
N ARG A 57 -2.90 -3.71 7.17
CA ARG A 57 -4.05 -4.60 7.00
C ARG A 57 -5.26 -3.81 6.55
N THR A 58 -6.06 -4.36 5.63
CA THR A 58 -7.32 -3.73 5.23
C THR A 58 -8.39 -3.87 6.31
N SER A 59 -9.03 -2.76 6.68
CA SER A 59 -10.19 -2.77 7.57
C SER A 59 -11.51 -2.67 6.80
N ALA A 60 -11.52 -1.91 5.70
CA ALA A 60 -12.66 -1.80 4.78
C ALA A 60 -12.23 -1.37 3.37
N VAL A 61 -13.02 -1.73 2.36
CA VAL A 61 -12.85 -1.21 0.98
C VAL A 61 -14.20 -0.70 0.50
N HIS A 62 -14.27 0.60 0.25
CA HIS A 62 -15.49 1.26 -0.23
C HIS A 62 -15.36 1.64 -1.70
N ARG A 63 -16.43 1.49 -2.47
CA ARG A 63 -16.57 2.12 -3.78
C ARG A 63 -17.68 3.16 -3.70
N VAL A 64 -17.32 4.44 -3.79
CA VAL A 64 -18.23 5.56 -3.50
C VAL A 64 -18.22 6.59 -4.63
N PRO A 65 -19.30 7.36 -4.83
CA PRO A 65 -19.29 8.47 -5.77
C PRO A 65 -18.21 9.50 -5.39
N ARG A 66 -17.44 10.00 -6.36
CA ARG A 66 -16.30 10.90 -6.11
C ARG A 66 -16.66 12.13 -5.27
N GLN A 67 -17.86 12.65 -5.44
CA GLN A 67 -18.34 13.86 -4.77
C GLN A 67 -18.49 13.67 -3.25
N THR A 68 -18.69 12.41 -2.80
CA THR A 68 -18.90 12.08 -1.38
C THR A 68 -17.60 11.82 -0.61
N VAL A 69 -16.46 11.67 -1.32
CA VAL A 69 -15.21 11.21 -0.71
C VAL A 69 -14.71 12.18 0.36
N TRP A 70 -14.75 13.47 0.08
CA TRP A 70 -14.27 14.48 1.02
C TRP A 70 -15.08 14.49 2.32
N ASP A 71 -16.40 14.60 2.21
CA ASP A 71 -17.24 14.78 3.40
C ASP A 71 -17.18 13.56 4.32
N ARG A 72 -17.03 12.37 3.74
CA ARG A 72 -16.95 11.11 4.46
C ARG A 72 -15.55 10.80 5.00
N PHE A 73 -14.49 11.09 4.25
CA PHE A 73 -13.16 10.54 4.52
C PHE A 73 -12.06 11.60 4.71
N LYS A 74 -12.35 12.91 4.70
CA LYS A 74 -11.35 13.99 4.83
C LYS A 74 -10.39 13.85 6.03
N ARG A 75 -10.85 13.25 7.14
CA ARG A 75 -10.04 13.03 8.33
C ARG A 75 -9.09 11.82 8.24
N MET A 76 -9.29 10.94 7.25
CA MET A 76 -8.56 9.67 7.10
C MET A 76 -7.60 9.69 5.92
N ILE A 77 -7.93 10.41 4.84
CA ILE A 77 -7.21 10.34 3.57
C ILE A 77 -5.90 11.12 3.51
N GLY A 78 -5.62 11.99 4.49
CA GLY A 78 -4.33 12.70 4.59
C GLY A 78 -3.95 13.56 3.38
N ILE A 79 -4.93 14.06 2.63
CA ILE A 79 -4.76 14.97 1.48
C ILE A 79 -5.78 16.09 1.57
N ASP A 80 -5.46 17.26 1.01
CA ASP A 80 -6.40 18.38 0.95
C ASP A 80 -7.46 18.19 -0.16
N ARG A 81 -8.50 19.04 -0.11
CA ARG A 81 -9.64 18.98 -1.04
C ARG A 81 -9.22 19.20 -2.48
N ARG A 82 -8.33 20.17 -2.72
CA ARG A 82 -7.88 20.55 -4.07
C ARG A 82 -7.11 19.40 -4.70
N TYR A 83 -6.22 18.76 -3.94
CA TYR A 83 -5.49 17.57 -4.36
C TYR A 83 -6.45 16.42 -4.68
N LEU A 84 -7.43 16.16 -3.80
CA LEU A 84 -8.44 15.11 -4.00
C LEU A 84 -9.25 15.34 -5.28
N ASP A 85 -9.77 16.55 -5.49
CA ASP A 85 -10.59 16.90 -6.65
C ASP A 85 -9.80 16.75 -7.95
N ALA A 86 -8.54 17.21 -7.97
CA ALA A 86 -7.65 17.02 -9.12
C ALA A 86 -7.35 15.52 -9.37
N TYR A 87 -7.09 14.76 -8.32
CA TYR A 87 -6.78 13.33 -8.41
C TYR A 87 -7.97 12.50 -8.92
N LEU A 88 -9.19 12.84 -8.51
CA LEU A 88 -10.43 12.18 -8.92
C LEU A 88 -11.10 12.81 -10.16
N HIS A 89 -10.44 13.76 -10.81
CA HIS A 89 -10.95 14.36 -12.04
C HIS A 89 -11.18 13.27 -13.11
N GLY A 90 -12.34 13.34 -13.78
CA GLY A 90 -12.72 12.41 -14.85
C GLY A 90 -13.09 10.99 -14.40
N VAL A 91 -13.38 10.74 -13.11
CA VAL A 91 -13.97 9.46 -12.67
C VAL A 91 -15.26 9.67 -11.89
N GLU A 92 -16.25 8.79 -12.05
CA GLU A 92 -17.52 8.89 -11.31
C GLU A 92 -17.41 8.37 -9.88
N HIS A 93 -16.59 7.34 -9.69
CA HIS A 93 -16.42 6.65 -8.42
C HIS A 93 -14.95 6.57 -8.04
N ALA A 94 -14.70 6.51 -6.74
CA ALA A 94 -13.39 6.23 -6.16
C ALA A 94 -13.47 5.00 -5.27
N ALA A 95 -12.36 4.30 -5.16
CA ALA A 95 -12.13 3.30 -4.13
C ALA A 95 -11.44 3.95 -2.93
N ILE A 96 -11.92 3.65 -1.72
CA ILE A 96 -11.33 4.06 -0.45
C ILE A 96 -10.93 2.79 0.29
N ILE A 97 -9.63 2.61 0.49
CA ILE A 97 -9.07 1.46 1.18
C ILE A 97 -8.72 1.92 2.58
N GLU A 98 -9.57 1.62 3.54
CA GLU A 98 -9.26 1.84 4.95
C GLU A 98 -8.27 0.79 5.42
N VAL A 99 -7.31 1.24 6.21
CA VAL A 99 -6.19 0.41 6.69
C VAL A 99 -5.98 0.60 8.18
N ASP A 100 -5.46 -0.46 8.80
CA ASP A 100 -5.01 -0.48 10.18
C ASP A 100 -3.70 -1.26 10.32
N THR A 101 -3.29 -1.48 11.57
CA THR A 101 -2.12 -2.31 11.93
C THR A 101 -0.85 -1.93 11.15
N PRO A 102 -0.43 -0.64 11.17
CA PRO A 102 0.78 -0.25 10.47
C PRO A 102 2.02 -0.92 11.07
N SER A 103 2.84 -1.50 10.20
CA SER A 103 4.11 -2.10 10.56
C SER A 103 5.20 -1.57 9.64
N THR A 104 5.91 -0.54 10.10
CA THR A 104 7.11 -0.02 9.42
C THR A 104 8.24 -1.03 9.51
N TRP A 105 8.91 -1.28 8.40
CA TRP A 105 10.05 -2.18 8.36
C TRP A 105 11.33 -1.42 8.68
N THR A 106 12.10 -1.94 9.64
CA THR A 106 13.45 -1.43 9.96
C THR A 106 14.40 -1.54 8.76
N ARG A 107 14.23 -2.60 7.96
CA ARG A 107 14.91 -2.80 6.69
C ARG A 107 13.90 -2.77 5.53
N PRO A 108 13.88 -1.69 4.75
CA PRO A 108 13.17 -1.67 3.48
C PRO A 108 13.74 -2.70 2.49
N VAL A 109 12.90 -3.18 1.57
CA VAL A 109 13.34 -4.02 0.44
C VAL A 109 13.35 -3.16 -0.81
N SER A 110 14.54 -2.93 -1.38
CA SER A 110 14.71 -2.10 -2.56
C SER A 110 14.06 -2.72 -3.80
N LEU A 111 13.78 -1.90 -4.82
CA LEU A 111 13.32 -2.39 -6.12
C LEU A 111 14.29 -3.42 -6.75
N ALA A 112 15.60 -3.25 -6.54
CA ALA A 112 16.60 -4.19 -7.05
C ALA A 112 16.45 -5.58 -6.39
N GLU A 113 16.28 -5.63 -5.07
CA GLU A 113 16.08 -6.86 -4.32
C GLU A 113 14.73 -7.52 -4.65
N LEU A 114 13.66 -6.71 -4.80
CA LEU A 114 12.34 -7.17 -5.25
C LEU A 114 12.42 -7.89 -6.60
N ARG A 115 13.19 -7.34 -7.54
CA ARG A 115 13.40 -7.93 -8.86
C ARG A 115 14.25 -9.20 -8.78
N ALA A 116 15.36 -9.15 -8.06
CA ALA A 116 16.34 -10.23 -8.00
C ALA A 116 15.82 -11.46 -7.23
N HIS A 117 15.08 -11.25 -6.14
CA HIS A 117 14.76 -12.32 -5.19
C HIS A 117 13.28 -12.69 -5.14
N VAL A 118 12.38 -11.78 -5.51
CA VAL A 118 10.92 -12.01 -5.50
C VAL A 118 10.34 -12.10 -6.92
N ALA A 119 11.11 -11.70 -7.94
CA ALA A 119 10.69 -11.62 -9.34
C ALA A 119 9.39 -10.79 -9.52
N VAL A 120 9.31 -9.65 -8.82
CA VAL A 120 8.15 -8.76 -8.85
C VAL A 120 8.53 -7.36 -9.32
N GLU A 121 7.87 -6.92 -10.39
CA GLU A 121 7.83 -5.50 -10.77
C GLU A 121 6.72 -4.76 -10.00
N PRO A 122 7.00 -3.55 -9.49
CA PRO A 122 6.00 -2.74 -8.83
C PRO A 122 4.93 -2.26 -9.82
N PRO A 123 3.66 -2.26 -9.42
CA PRO A 123 2.55 -1.82 -10.26
C PRO A 123 2.45 -0.29 -10.32
N GLN A 124 1.72 0.25 -11.31
CA GLN A 124 1.30 1.66 -11.25
C GLN A 124 0.34 1.91 -10.08
N SER A 125 -0.54 0.94 -9.79
CA SER A 125 -1.49 1.03 -8.69
C SER A 125 -1.27 -0.04 -7.63
N TYR A 126 -1.57 -1.30 -7.98
CA TYR A 126 -1.41 -2.45 -7.10
C TYR A 126 -1.22 -3.72 -7.94
N ARG A 127 -0.75 -4.79 -7.31
CA ARG A 127 -0.79 -6.15 -7.86
C ARG A 127 -0.96 -7.15 -6.73
N TYR A 128 -1.52 -8.31 -7.05
CA TYR A 128 -1.53 -9.42 -6.11
C TYR A 128 -0.13 -10.05 -6.02
N LEU A 129 0.21 -10.50 -4.83
CA LEU A 129 1.30 -11.42 -4.56
C LEU A 129 0.68 -12.78 -4.23
N ASN A 130 1.21 -13.84 -4.84
CA ASN A 130 0.89 -15.19 -4.40
C ASN A 130 1.65 -15.52 -3.09
N ILE A 131 1.33 -16.65 -2.47
CA ILE A 131 1.90 -17.08 -1.19
C ILE A 131 3.44 -17.16 -1.26
N SER A 132 4.00 -17.69 -2.34
CA SER A 132 5.44 -17.82 -2.54
C SER A 132 6.13 -16.45 -2.59
N GLN A 133 5.60 -15.52 -3.39
CA GLN A 133 6.13 -14.15 -3.51
C GLN A 133 6.06 -13.39 -2.19
N ALA A 134 4.95 -13.53 -1.45
CA ALA A 134 4.81 -12.92 -0.13
C ALA A 134 5.85 -13.48 0.86
N ALA A 135 6.03 -14.81 0.89
CA ALA A 135 7.03 -15.45 1.76
C ALA A 135 8.47 -15.06 1.39
N GLN A 136 8.79 -15.01 0.10
CA GLN A 136 10.10 -14.56 -0.39
C GLN A 136 10.38 -13.10 0.01
N LEU A 137 9.39 -12.22 -0.11
CA LEU A 137 9.55 -10.81 0.27
C LEU A 137 9.86 -10.66 1.77
N GLU A 138 9.16 -11.38 2.64
CA GLU A 138 9.44 -11.39 4.08
C GLU A 138 10.82 -12.01 4.40
N SER A 139 11.22 -13.06 3.68
CA SER A 139 12.57 -13.63 3.81
C SER A 139 13.65 -12.61 3.45
N VAL A 140 13.54 -11.95 2.30
CA VAL A 140 14.48 -10.91 1.86
C VAL A 140 14.57 -9.77 2.88
N ARG A 141 13.43 -9.31 3.40
CA ARG A 141 13.39 -8.31 4.48
C ARG A 141 14.20 -8.76 5.69
N ALA A 142 14.06 -10.02 6.12
CA ALA A 142 14.73 -10.57 7.30
C ALA A 142 16.24 -10.85 7.10
N SER A 143 16.69 -11.10 5.87
CA SER A 143 18.05 -11.59 5.56
C SER A 143 19.22 -10.60 5.75
N THR A 144 19.07 -9.51 6.51
CA THR A 144 20.19 -8.63 6.89
C THR A 144 20.15 -8.23 8.36
N VAL A 145 19.69 -9.14 9.22
CA VAL A 145 19.95 -9.05 10.67
C VAL A 145 21.20 -9.87 11.07
N ALA A 146 21.73 -10.72 10.19
CA ALA A 146 22.76 -11.70 10.52
C ALA A 146 24.23 -11.28 10.23
N LEU A 147 24.51 -10.06 9.77
CA LEU A 147 25.88 -9.64 9.39
C LEU A 147 26.51 -8.55 10.28
N VAL A 148 25.94 -8.26 11.46
CA VAL A 148 26.52 -7.31 12.44
C VAL A 148 26.83 -7.98 13.79
N SER A 149 26.97 -9.31 13.81
CA SER A 149 27.34 -10.07 15.01
C SER A 149 28.43 -11.11 14.73
N ALA A 150 29.50 -10.70 14.06
CA ALA A 150 30.75 -11.46 13.95
C ALA A 150 31.91 -10.58 14.42
#